data_AF-A0A3D5CHB4-F1
#
_entry.id   AF-A0A3D5CHB4-F1
#
_cell.length_a   1.000
_cell.length_b   1.000
_cell.length_c   1.000
_cell.angle_alpha   90.00
_cell.angle_beta   90.00
_cell.angle_gamma   90.00
#
_symmetry.space_group_name_H-M   'P 1'
#
loop_
_entity.id
_entity.type
_entity.pdbx_description
1 polymer ?
#
loop_
_entity_poly.entity_id
_entity_poly.type
_entity_poly.pdbx_seq_one_letter_code
_entity_poly.pdbx_strand_id
1 'polypeptide(L)'
;LWYRGARADYDAWADAGATGWGYDDLLPYFRRSETRPGGDPAYRGLHGPVRVAPLSRVHPIATALLDAAAARGLPVLDDANGPS
;
A
#
# COMPACT_ATOMS: atom_id res chain seq x y z
N LEU A 1 7.51 2.48 8.64
CA LEU A 1 6.88 1.81 7.47
C LEU A 1 5.45 2.31 7.38
N TRP A 2 4.93 2.57 6.18
CA TRP A 2 3.52 2.89 5.95
C TRP A 2 2.94 1.81 5.05
N TYR A 3 2.02 1.01 5.59
CA TYR A 3 1.51 -0.20 4.95
C TYR A 3 0.06 -0.43 5.36
N ARG A 4 -0.75 -0.96 4.45
CA ARG A 4 -2.15 -1.36 4.63
C ARG A 4 -2.26 -2.89 4.50
N GLY A 5 -3.39 -3.45 4.92
CA GLY A 5 -3.70 -4.85 4.61
C GLY A 5 -3.83 -5.08 3.10
N ALA A 6 -3.73 -6.34 2.69
CA ALA A 6 -4.08 -6.75 1.33
C ALA A 6 -5.60 -6.76 1.15
N ARG A 7 -6.09 -6.67 -0.10
CA ARG A 7 -7.52 -6.76 -0.43
C ARG A 7 -8.20 -7.96 0.25
N ALA A 8 -7.58 -9.13 0.17
CA ALA A 8 -8.10 -10.36 0.73
C ALA A 8 -8.32 -10.30 2.25
N ASP A 9 -7.55 -9.49 2.99
CA ASP A 9 -7.73 -9.35 4.44
C ASP A 9 -9.08 -8.72 4.78
N TYR A 10 -9.48 -7.70 4.01
CA TYR A 10 -10.73 -6.95 4.23
C TYR A 10 -11.93 -7.65 3.61
N ASP A 11 -11.76 -8.25 2.42
CA ASP A 11 -12.81 -9.03 1.78
C ASP A 11 -13.18 -10.24 2.66
N ALA A 12 -12.19 -10.89 3.31
CA ALA A 12 -12.45 -11.94 4.28
C ALA A 12 -13.27 -11.47 5.49
N TRP A 13 -13.15 -10.21 5.92
CA TRP A 13 -14.01 -9.67 6.98
C TRP A 13 -15.44 -9.51 6.50
N ALA A 14 -15.65 -8.98 5.30
CA ALA A 14 -16.97 -8.86 4.70
C ALA A 14 -17.63 -10.23 4.52
N ASP A 15 -16.90 -11.23 4.04
CA ASP A 15 -17.35 -12.62 3.89
C ASP A 15 -17.71 -13.26 5.25
N ALA A 16 -17.01 -12.88 6.32
CA ALA A 16 -17.32 -13.29 7.69
C ALA A 16 -18.49 -12.53 8.34
N GLY A 17 -19.18 -11.65 7.58
CA GLY A 17 -20.39 -10.94 8.02
C GLY A 17 -20.14 -9.49 8.46
N ALA A 18 -18.92 -8.96 8.34
CA ALA A 18 -18.64 -7.54 8.56
C ALA A 18 -19.02 -6.71 7.31
N THR A 19 -20.31 -6.68 6.98
CA THR A 19 -20.82 -5.95 5.80
C THR A 19 -20.37 -4.49 5.80
N GLY A 20 -19.84 -4.02 4.67
CA GLY A 20 -19.29 -2.66 4.53
C GLY A 20 -17.84 -2.50 4.97
N TRP A 21 -17.16 -3.60 5.32
CA TRP A 21 -15.73 -3.62 5.64
C TRP A 21 -14.88 -4.28 4.55
N GLY A 22 -15.43 -4.51 3.35
CA GLY A 22 -14.67 -5.00 2.21
C GLY A 22 -13.62 -3.99 1.74
N TYR A 23 -12.65 -4.42 0.95
CA TYR A 23 -11.55 -3.53 0.53
C TYR A 23 -12.08 -2.30 -0.21
N ASP A 24 -13.02 -2.48 -1.13
CA ASP A 24 -13.56 -1.39 -1.93
C ASP A 24 -14.43 -0.42 -1.10
N ASP A 25 -15.07 -0.91 -0.03
CA ASP A 25 -15.78 -0.06 0.93
C ASP A 25 -14.82 0.82 1.74
N LEU A 26 -13.65 0.27 2.09
CA LEU A 26 -12.64 0.94 2.91
C LEU A 26 -11.67 1.81 2.10
N LEU A 27 -11.51 1.54 0.80
CA LEU A 27 -10.57 2.25 -0.08
C LEU A 27 -10.75 3.79 -0.06
N PRO A 28 -11.98 4.36 -0.08
CA PRO A 28 -12.18 5.79 0.06
C PRO A 28 -11.63 6.35 1.39
N TYR A 29 -11.71 5.59 2.47
CA TYR A 29 -11.18 5.99 3.78
C TYR A 29 -9.66 5.92 3.82
N PHE A 30 -9.06 4.91 3.20
CA PHE A 30 -7.62 4.83 3.03
C PHE A 30 -7.07 6.00 2.20
N ARG A 31 -7.76 6.39 1.13
CA ARG A 31 -7.39 7.57 0.34
C ARG A 31 -7.59 8.86 1.13
N ARG A 32 -8.62 8.96 1.98
CA ARG A 32 -8.83 10.14 2.83
C ARG A 32 -7.82 10.27 3.97
N SER A 33 -7.20 9.18 4.42
CA SER A 33 -6.29 9.22 5.58
C SER A 33 -4.90 9.78 5.25
N GLU A 34 -4.49 9.78 3.97
CA GLU A 34 -3.13 10.10 3.56
C GLU A 34 -3.00 11.15 2.45
N THR A 35 -1.79 11.68 2.32
CA THR A 35 -1.28 12.45 1.19
C THR A 35 -0.01 11.78 0.68
N ARG A 36 -0.07 11.14 -0.49
CA ARG A 36 1.05 10.50 -1.19
C ARG A 36 1.11 10.99 -2.66
N PRO A 37 1.85 12.08 -2.92
CA PRO A 37 2.10 12.53 -4.29
C PRO A 37 2.81 11.47 -5.12
N GLY A 38 2.46 11.36 -6.40
CA GLY A 38 3.08 10.41 -7.35
C GLY A 38 2.65 8.95 -7.20
N GLY A 39 1.76 8.64 -6.26
CA GLY A 39 1.12 7.33 -6.17
C GLY A 39 -0.09 7.21 -7.12
N ASP A 40 -0.53 5.98 -7.39
CA ASP A 40 -1.69 5.73 -8.23
C ASP A 40 -2.96 6.37 -7.62
N PRO A 41 -3.65 7.29 -8.34
CA PRO A 41 -4.83 7.97 -7.81
C PRO A 41 -6.02 7.03 -7.53
N ALA A 42 -6.04 5.82 -8.08
CA ALA A 42 -7.03 4.81 -7.76
C ALA A 42 -6.85 4.28 -6.32
N TYR A 43 -5.62 4.23 -5.81
CA TYR A 43 -5.29 3.62 -4.51
C TYR A 43 -4.82 4.61 -3.44
N ARG A 44 -4.28 5.77 -3.85
CA ARG A 44 -3.57 6.71 -2.98
C ARG A 44 -4.35 8.01 -2.79
N GLY A 45 -4.16 8.60 -1.62
CA GLY A 45 -4.75 9.88 -1.22
C GLY A 45 -3.85 11.07 -1.55
N LEU A 46 -4.42 12.25 -1.80
CA LEU A 46 -3.64 13.48 -2.06
C LEU A 46 -3.90 14.60 -1.05
N HIS A 47 -4.84 14.42 -0.13
CA HIS A 47 -5.34 15.50 0.73
C HIS A 47 -5.52 15.09 2.19
N GLY A 48 -5.22 13.84 2.55
CA GLY A 48 -5.34 13.35 3.91
C GLY A 48 -4.25 13.85 4.85
N PRO A 49 -4.48 13.81 6.17
CA PRO A 49 -3.59 14.41 7.16
C PRO A 49 -2.21 13.73 7.24
N VAL A 50 -2.11 12.44 6.90
CA VAL A 50 -0.83 11.71 6.98
C VAL A 50 -0.03 11.90 5.70
N ARG A 51 1.05 12.67 5.75
CA ARG A 51 1.96 12.77 4.60
C ARG A 51 2.84 11.53 4.50
N VAL A 52 2.76 10.86 3.36
CA VAL A 52 3.55 9.66 3.05
C VAL A 52 4.44 9.99 1.86
N ALA A 53 5.72 9.68 1.96
CA ALA A 53 6.69 9.88 0.89
C ALA A 53 7.75 8.78 0.94
N PRO A 54 8.45 8.51 -0.18
CA PRO A 54 9.68 7.72 -0.18
C PRO A 54 10.71 8.30 0.79
N LEU A 55 11.60 7.44 1.29
CA LEU A 55 12.73 7.89 2.11
C LEU A 55 13.65 8.78 1.26
N SER A 56 14.07 9.92 1.81
CA SER A 56 15.04 10.80 1.16
C SER A 56 16.44 10.20 1.09
N ARG A 57 16.74 9.23 1.96
CA ARG A 57 17.96 8.42 1.95
C ARG A 57 17.60 6.97 2.22
N VAL A 58 17.98 6.10 1.30
CA VAL A 58 17.81 4.65 1.43
C VAL A 58 19.14 4.05 1.85
N HIS A 59 19.14 3.25 2.92
CA HIS A 59 20.35 2.56 3.35
C HIS A 59 20.72 1.48 2.32
N PRO A 60 22.01 1.29 1.96
CA PRO A 60 22.41 0.34 0.91
C PRO A 60 21.94 -1.10 1.11
N ILE A 61 21.78 -1.54 2.37
CA ILE A 61 21.21 -2.87 2.69
C ILE A 61 19.79 -3.04 2.16
N ALA A 62 18.95 -2.00 2.16
CA ALA A 62 17.60 -2.10 1.65
C ALA A 62 17.59 -2.36 0.14
N THR A 63 18.46 -1.68 -0.61
CA THR A 63 18.66 -1.92 -2.04
C THR A 63 19.20 -3.33 -2.29
N ALA A 64 20.24 -3.75 -1.57
CA ALA A 64 20.82 -5.08 -1.71
C ALA A 64 19.80 -6.21 -1.42
N LEU A 65 18.88 -5.99 -0.47
CA LEU A 65 17.81 -6.93 -0.17
C LEU A 65 16.79 -7.03 -1.32
N LEU A 66 16.39 -5.89 -1.90
CA LEU A 66 15.48 -5.86 -3.05
C LEU A 66 16.12 -6.53 -4.28
N ASP A 67 17.40 -6.25 -4.55
CA ASP A 67 18.14 -6.85 -5.66
C ASP A 67 18.25 -8.38 -5.50
N ALA A 68 18.54 -8.85 -4.29
CA ALA A 68 18.60 -10.28 -3.99
C ALA A 68 17.23 -10.97 -4.14
N ALA A 69 16.14 -10.31 -3.73
CA ALA A 69 14.78 -10.81 -3.93
C ALA A 69 14.42 -10.90 -5.42
N ALA A 70 14.73 -9.86 -6.20
CA ALA A 70 14.54 -9.84 -7.64
C ALA A 70 15.32 -10.96 -8.35
N ALA A 71 16.56 -11.20 -7.94
CA ALA A 71 17.40 -12.29 -8.45
C ALA A 71 16.83 -13.70 -8.14
N ARG A 72 15.85 -13.81 -7.24
CA ARG A 72 15.09 -15.04 -6.94
C ARG A 72 13.72 -15.08 -7.62
N GLY A 73 13.45 -14.15 -8.52
CA GLY A 73 12.19 -14.06 -9.26
C GLY A 73 11.03 -13.45 -8.47
N LEU A 74 11.30 -12.82 -7.32
CA LEU A 74 10.27 -12.08 -6.60
C LEU A 74 10.07 -10.71 -7.25
N PRO A 75 8.82 -10.28 -7.50
CA PRO A 75 8.57 -8.96 -8.06
C PRO A 75 8.94 -7.86 -7.07
N VAL A 76 9.57 -6.79 -7.59
CA VAL A 76 9.79 -5.56 -6.83
C VAL A 76 8.63 -4.63 -7.11
N LEU A 77 7.95 -4.19 -6.06
CA LEU A 77 6.77 -3.34 -6.16
C LEU A 77 7.16 -1.88 -6.01
N ASP A 78 6.67 -1.03 -6.92
CA ASP A 78 6.83 0.42 -6.82
C ASP A 78 5.98 1.04 -5.70
N ASP A 79 4.78 0.47 -5.46
CA ASP A 79 3.93 0.80 -4.33
C ASP A 79 3.28 -0.46 -3.76
N ALA A 80 3.67 -0.79 -2.54
CA ALA A 80 3.15 -1.95 -1.83
C ALA A 80 1.69 -1.79 -1.36
N ASN A 81 1.10 -0.60 -1.52
CA ASN A 81 -0.32 -0.34 -1.32
C ASN A 81 -1.04 0.03 -2.64
N GLY A 82 -0.42 -0.29 -3.79
CA GLY A 82 -0.98 -0.09 -5.12
C GLY A 82 -1.83 -1.27 -5.59
N PRO A 83 -1.98 -1.48 -6.91
CA PRO A 83 -2.67 -2.65 -7.46
C PRO A 83 -2.11 -3.95 -6.91
N SER A 84 -3.00 -4.88 -6.59
CA SER A 84 -2.72 -6.25 -6.15
C SER A 84 -3.36 -7.25 -7.11
#